data_AF-A0A4W5KSM3-F1
#
_entry.id   AF-A0A4W5KSM3-F1
#
_cell.length_a   1.000
_cell.length_b   1.000
_cell.length_c   1.000
_cell.angle_alpha   90.00
_cell.angle_beta   90.00
_cell.angle_gamma   90.00
#
_symmetry.space_group_name_H-M   'P 1'
#
loop_
_entity.id
_entity.type
_entity.pdbx_description
1 polymer ?
#
loop_
_entity_poly.entity_id
_entity_poly.type
_entity_poly.pdbx_seq_one_letter_code
_entity_poly.pdbx_strand_id
1 'polypeptide(L)'
;MDAFDLFRKLGAGAKFDFKRFGKDAERFKVMQMLSRMFTEGILWTSSADRKSRGLKEGRDRDKTSMKRLQHLHQEKVNRVRTQHRINVHGCDVPDPVCTFSELLSEYDLNPRVLQNLSAAGLTVPTPIQMQAIPLMMHGRELLACAPTGSGKTLAFCLPLLTHLKQPANLGIRALVISPTRELASQTHRELVRLSEGVGFRVHILDKASMAAKKYVPSSNKKSDILISTPNRLVYLLKQDALDLSSVEWLVVDESDKLFEDGRSGFRDQLAAVFQACSSPRVRRALYSATCAPDVEQWCRLNLDNLVSVNIGHRNSAVETVEQELLFVGTENGKLLAVRDIIKKGFLPPMLVFVQSIDRARELFHELVYEGINVDIIHADRTQQQARACKLPTSSVCNVVLSIFVYLILGRTGRAGRTGRAVTFFTEEDKPLLRSIANVIKQAGCPVPGYMVGFKKIHR
;
A
#
# COMPACT_ATOMS: atom_id res chain seq x y z
N MET A 1 -20.73 37.65 20.26
CA MET A 1 -19.91 37.22 19.10
C MET A 1 -18.70 36.53 19.70
N ASP A 2 -18.56 35.22 19.50
CA ASP A 2 -17.54 34.40 20.16
C ASP A 2 -16.15 34.75 19.62
N ALA A 3 -15.11 34.72 20.47
CA ALA A 3 -13.73 35.04 20.07
C ALA A 3 -13.26 34.17 18.88
N PHE A 4 -13.83 32.97 18.77
CA PHE A 4 -13.65 32.05 17.66
C PHE A 4 -14.20 32.56 16.31
N ASP A 5 -15.36 33.22 16.31
CA ASP A 5 -15.95 33.79 15.09
C ASP A 5 -15.16 35.01 14.59
N LEU A 6 -14.57 35.78 15.52
CA LEU A 6 -13.69 36.89 15.19
C LEU A 6 -12.38 36.39 14.56
N PHE A 7 -11.77 35.35 15.14
CA PHE A 7 -10.53 34.74 14.63
C PHE A 7 -10.74 34.06 13.26
N ARG A 8 -11.89 33.40 13.06
CA ARG A 8 -12.25 32.76 11.79
C ARG A 8 -12.48 33.78 10.66
N LYS A 9 -13.12 34.93 10.96
CA LYS A 9 -13.30 36.01 9.98
C LYS A 9 -12.00 36.71 9.61
N LEU A 10 -11.07 36.86 10.57
CA LEU A 10 -9.78 37.50 10.35
C LEU A 10 -8.74 36.54 9.72
N GLY A 11 -8.90 35.23 9.87
CA GLY A 11 -7.90 34.21 9.47
C GLY A 11 -8.18 33.46 8.17
N ALA A 12 -9.22 33.80 7.40
CA ALA A 12 -9.55 33.14 6.15
C ALA A 12 -8.45 33.35 5.08
N GLY A 13 -7.41 32.52 5.12
CA GLY A 13 -6.30 32.50 4.15
C GLY A 13 -4.89 32.59 4.75
N ALA A 14 -4.72 32.78 6.06
CA ALA A 14 -3.40 32.93 6.69
C ALA A 14 -3.01 31.71 7.56
N LYS A 15 -1.80 31.18 7.39
CA LYS A 15 -1.19 30.22 8.34
C LYS A 15 -0.76 30.99 9.60
N PHE A 16 -1.28 30.61 10.77
CA PHE A 16 -0.94 31.25 12.03
C PHE A 16 0.46 30.85 12.50
N ASP A 17 1.33 31.83 12.74
CA ASP A 17 2.72 31.61 13.14
C ASP A 17 2.85 31.51 14.67
N PHE A 18 2.99 30.27 15.16
CA PHE A 18 3.09 29.97 16.59
C PHE A 18 4.39 30.46 17.23
N LYS A 19 5.43 30.80 16.47
CA LYS A 19 6.64 31.44 17.02
C LYS A 19 6.38 32.90 17.38
N ARG A 20 5.52 33.58 16.61
CA ARG A 20 5.23 35.01 16.78
C ARG A 20 4.11 35.28 17.80
N PHE A 21 3.16 34.35 17.96
CA PHE A 21 1.96 34.54 18.79
C PHE A 21 1.77 33.47 19.89
N GLY A 22 2.87 32.91 20.40
CA GLY A 22 2.84 31.82 21.39
C GLY A 22 2.09 32.14 22.69
N LYS A 23 2.22 33.38 23.20
CA LYS A 23 1.53 33.81 24.43
C LYS A 23 0.00 33.86 24.28
N ASP A 24 -0.49 34.21 23.09
CA ASP A 24 -1.93 34.22 22.80
C ASP A 24 -2.46 32.78 22.66
N ALA A 25 -1.70 31.91 22.00
CA ALA A 25 -2.04 30.49 21.87
C ALA A 25 -2.12 29.75 23.22
N GLU A 26 -1.27 30.11 24.18
CA GLU A 26 -1.36 29.63 25.58
C GLU A 26 -2.61 30.15 26.29
N ARG A 27 -2.94 31.44 26.12
CA ARG A 27 -4.11 32.07 26.75
C ARG A 27 -5.42 31.45 26.28
N PHE A 28 -5.47 30.98 25.03
CA PHE A 28 -6.60 30.24 24.46
C PHE A 28 -6.54 28.71 24.64
N LYS A 29 -5.55 28.19 25.41
CA LYS A 29 -5.38 26.75 25.71
C LYS A 29 -5.28 25.84 24.46
N VAL A 30 -4.77 26.34 23.35
CA VAL A 30 -4.74 25.61 22.05
C VAL A 30 -3.87 24.34 22.15
N MET A 31 -2.77 24.39 22.90
CA MET A 31 -1.85 23.26 23.11
C MET A 31 -2.43 22.12 23.94
N GLN A 32 -3.23 22.43 24.97
CA GLN A 32 -3.86 21.44 25.85
C GLN A 32 -5.03 20.71 25.14
N MET A 33 -5.64 21.38 24.16
CA MET A 33 -6.66 20.78 23.30
C MET A 33 -6.04 19.81 22.29
N LEU A 34 -4.85 20.12 21.75
CA LEU A 34 -4.10 19.23 20.85
C LEU A 34 -3.64 17.94 21.53
N SER A 35 -3.22 17.99 22.80
CA SER A 35 -2.77 16.78 23.52
C SER A 35 -3.92 15.82 23.81
N ARG A 36 -5.09 16.32 24.21
CA ARG A 36 -6.30 15.51 24.41
C ARG A 36 -6.75 14.79 23.14
N MET A 37 -6.58 15.41 21.97
CA MET A 37 -6.94 14.85 20.66
C MET A 37 -6.15 13.60 20.26
N PHE A 38 -4.96 13.35 20.83
CA PHE A 38 -4.17 12.15 20.52
C PHE A 38 -4.61 10.91 21.31
N THR A 39 -5.26 11.10 22.46
CA THR A 39 -5.56 10.01 23.42
C THR A 39 -6.94 9.37 23.24
N GLU A 40 -7.92 10.06 22.66
CA GLU A 40 -9.32 9.60 22.67
C GLU A 40 -9.85 9.05 21.32
N GLY A 41 -9.02 8.93 20.27
CA GLY A 41 -9.47 8.47 18.95
C GLY A 41 -10.60 9.35 18.36
N ILE A 42 -11.19 8.94 17.23
CA ILE A 42 -12.43 9.57 16.72
C ILE A 42 -13.64 8.98 17.48
N LEU A 43 -13.56 8.90 18.82
CA LEU A 43 -14.64 8.35 19.62
C LEU A 43 -15.71 9.43 19.87
N TRP A 44 -16.52 9.74 18.86
CA TRP A 44 -17.83 10.37 19.08
C TRP A 44 -18.82 9.95 17.99
N THR A 45 -19.95 9.42 18.44
CA THR A 45 -21.11 8.88 17.68
C THR A 45 -20.97 7.44 17.14
N SER A 46 -20.74 6.48 18.05
CA SER A 46 -21.27 5.15 17.79
C SER A 46 -22.80 5.25 17.67
N SER A 47 -23.36 4.43 16.79
CA SER A 47 -24.80 4.41 16.47
C SER A 47 -25.71 4.07 17.67
N ALA A 48 -25.15 3.85 18.87
CA ALA A 48 -25.85 3.52 20.10
C ALA A 48 -26.55 4.74 20.76
N ASP A 49 -26.05 5.97 20.57
CA ASP A 49 -26.67 7.18 21.15
C ASP A 49 -27.95 7.65 20.43
N ARG A 50 -28.27 7.08 19.27
CA ARG A 50 -29.56 7.33 18.59
C ARG A 50 -30.76 6.78 19.36
N LYS A 51 -30.56 5.92 20.36
CA LYS A 51 -31.67 5.29 21.11
C LYS A 51 -32.11 6.03 22.37
N SER A 52 -31.50 7.15 22.73
CA SER A 52 -31.97 7.98 23.84
C SER A 52 -32.12 9.44 23.44
N ARG A 53 -33.37 9.83 23.11
CA ARG A 53 -33.98 11.13 23.48
C ARG A 53 -35.34 11.24 22.79
N GLY A 54 -36.36 10.72 23.47
CA GLY A 54 -37.65 11.36 23.42
C GLY A 54 -37.53 12.66 24.21
N LEU A 55 -37.63 13.80 23.52
CA LEU A 55 -38.02 15.11 24.04
C LEU A 55 -38.34 15.97 22.82
N LYS A 56 -39.64 16.13 22.56
CA LYS A 56 -40.18 16.99 21.52
C LYS A 56 -40.19 18.42 22.08
N GLU A 57 -39.22 19.25 21.71
CA GLU A 57 -39.36 20.72 21.64
C GLU A 57 -38.03 21.33 21.15
N GLY A 58 -38.02 21.95 19.96
CA GLY A 58 -36.82 22.65 19.42
C GLY A 58 -36.33 22.22 18.03
N ARG A 59 -37.22 21.83 17.10
CA ARG A 59 -36.87 21.22 15.80
C ARG A 59 -35.94 22.03 14.88
N ASP A 60 -35.87 23.36 15.00
CA ASP A 60 -35.01 24.20 14.14
C ASP A 60 -33.67 24.59 14.78
N ARG A 61 -33.61 24.84 16.10
CA ARG A 61 -32.33 25.07 16.80
C ARG A 61 -31.49 23.79 16.85
N ASP A 62 -32.13 22.62 17.01
CA ASP A 62 -31.42 21.33 16.97
C ASP A 62 -30.85 20.99 15.60
N LYS A 63 -31.55 21.36 14.51
CA LYS A 63 -31.03 21.17 13.15
C LYS A 63 -29.78 21.98 12.88
N THR A 64 -29.72 23.24 13.33
CA THR A 64 -28.52 24.07 13.19
C THR A 64 -27.36 23.51 14.01
N SER A 65 -27.66 23.01 15.21
CA SER A 65 -26.71 22.38 16.13
C SER A 65 -26.13 21.08 15.58
N MET A 66 -26.99 20.21 15.03
CA MET A 66 -26.62 18.96 14.36
C MET A 66 -25.77 19.21 13.11
N LYS A 67 -26.14 20.18 12.27
CA LYS A 67 -25.32 20.58 11.11
C LYS A 67 -23.93 21.08 11.53
N ARG A 68 -23.86 21.85 12.62
CA ARG A 68 -22.59 22.32 13.19
C ARG A 68 -21.74 21.16 13.72
N LEU A 69 -22.34 20.19 14.40
CA LEU A 69 -21.65 18.99 14.88
C LEU A 69 -21.12 18.12 13.73
N GLN A 70 -21.93 17.91 12.69
CA GLN A 70 -21.50 17.19 11.48
C GLN A 70 -20.34 17.91 10.77
N HIS A 71 -20.39 19.24 10.70
CA HIS A 71 -19.31 20.02 10.12
C HIS A 71 -18.01 19.88 10.93
N LEU A 72 -18.08 19.99 12.25
CA LEU A 72 -16.92 19.81 13.15
C LEU A 72 -16.35 18.40 13.04
N HIS A 73 -17.21 17.38 12.90
CA HIS A 73 -16.80 16.00 12.66
C HIS A 73 -16.06 15.86 11.32
N GLN A 74 -16.63 16.40 10.25
CA GLN A 74 -16.01 16.36 8.93
C GLN A 74 -14.65 17.07 8.91
N GLU A 75 -14.52 18.18 9.62
CA GLU A 75 -13.23 18.88 9.78
C GLU A 75 -12.19 18.01 10.51
N LYS A 76 -12.58 17.29 11.57
CA LYS A 76 -11.69 16.35 12.28
C LYS A 76 -11.24 15.22 11.36
N VAL A 77 -12.18 14.60 10.65
CA VAL A 77 -11.88 13.51 9.71
C VAL A 77 -10.96 14.00 8.59
N ASN A 78 -11.24 15.17 8.02
CA ASN A 78 -10.40 15.78 6.99
C ASN A 78 -9.01 16.11 7.53
N ARG A 79 -8.90 16.51 8.80
CA ARG A 79 -7.61 16.75 9.46
C ARG A 79 -6.78 15.47 9.59
N VAL A 80 -7.39 14.36 10.02
CA VAL A 80 -6.71 13.05 10.07
C VAL A 80 -6.24 12.63 8.69
N ARG A 81 -7.11 12.71 7.67
CA ARG A 81 -6.77 12.41 6.28
C ARG A 81 -5.61 13.28 5.78
N THR A 82 -5.64 14.58 6.04
CA THR A 82 -4.58 15.52 5.65
C THR A 82 -3.25 15.18 6.34
N GLN A 83 -3.28 14.91 7.65
CA GLN A 83 -2.09 14.58 8.45
C GLN A 83 -1.40 13.29 7.97
N HIS A 84 -2.20 12.28 7.63
CA HIS A 84 -1.70 10.98 7.16
C HIS A 84 -1.58 10.89 5.63
N ARG A 85 -1.83 12.00 4.92
CA ARG A 85 -1.78 12.09 3.44
C ARG A 85 -2.66 11.06 2.75
N ILE A 86 -3.86 10.87 3.29
CA ILE A 86 -4.89 9.99 2.76
C ILE A 86 -5.78 10.81 1.82
N ASN A 87 -5.68 10.53 0.53
CA ASN A 87 -6.56 11.13 -0.48
C ASN A 87 -7.64 10.12 -0.84
N VAL A 88 -8.91 10.47 -0.63
CA VAL A 88 -10.04 9.59 -0.92
C VAL A 88 -10.93 10.23 -1.97
N HIS A 89 -11.33 9.45 -2.96
CA HIS A 89 -12.29 9.82 -4.00
C HIS A 89 -13.42 8.81 -4.03
N GLY A 90 -14.67 9.27 -3.96
CA GLY A 90 -15.87 8.44 -3.93
C GLY A 90 -16.93 9.02 -3.01
N CYS A 91 -18.13 8.45 -3.04
CA CYS A 91 -19.23 8.80 -2.16
C CYS A 91 -19.30 7.86 -0.94
N ASP A 92 -20.04 8.24 0.10
CA ASP A 92 -20.34 7.41 1.29
C ASP A 92 -19.10 6.80 1.97
N VAL A 93 -18.04 7.59 2.06
CA VAL A 93 -16.74 7.15 2.61
C VAL A 93 -16.83 7.10 4.14
N PRO A 94 -16.63 5.93 4.78
CA PRO A 94 -16.61 5.83 6.24
C PRO A 94 -15.39 6.52 6.82
N ASP A 95 -15.47 6.83 8.12
CA ASP A 95 -14.40 7.52 8.82
C ASP A 95 -13.16 6.64 8.95
N PRO A 96 -11.94 7.23 8.93
CA PRO A 96 -10.71 6.48 9.10
C PRO A 96 -10.57 6.02 10.55
N VAL A 97 -10.24 4.75 10.75
CA VAL A 97 -9.92 4.21 12.08
C VAL A 97 -8.54 4.69 12.52
N CYS A 98 -8.42 5.14 13.76
CA CYS A 98 -7.16 5.67 14.32
C CYS A 98 -6.44 4.65 15.19
N THR A 99 -7.16 3.68 15.73
CA THR A 99 -6.61 2.61 16.58
C THR A 99 -7.17 1.24 16.20
N PHE A 100 -6.42 0.17 16.47
CA PHE A 100 -6.94 -1.19 16.25
C PHE A 100 -8.06 -1.56 17.25
N SER A 101 -8.14 -0.89 18.40
CA SER A 101 -9.21 -1.09 19.38
C SER A 101 -10.57 -0.65 18.85
N GLU A 102 -10.63 0.38 18.00
CA GLU A 102 -11.86 0.80 17.31
C GLU A 102 -12.44 -0.34 16.45
N LEU A 103 -11.59 -1.19 15.86
CA LEU A 103 -12.05 -2.34 15.07
C LEU A 103 -12.81 -3.37 15.91
N LEU A 104 -12.43 -3.53 17.18
CA LEU A 104 -13.15 -4.40 18.11
C LEU A 104 -14.51 -3.80 18.48
N SER A 105 -14.54 -2.52 18.85
CA SER A 105 -15.77 -1.87 19.34
C SER A 105 -16.79 -1.57 18.23
N GLU A 106 -16.34 -1.21 17.03
CA GLU A 106 -17.23 -0.74 15.96
C GLU A 106 -17.54 -1.83 14.93
N TYR A 107 -16.62 -2.78 14.73
CA TYR A 107 -16.70 -3.75 13.64
C TYR A 107 -16.69 -5.21 14.10
N ASP A 108 -16.82 -5.47 15.41
CA ASP A 108 -16.91 -6.83 15.98
C ASP A 108 -15.71 -7.72 15.59
N LEU A 109 -14.51 -7.12 15.51
CA LEU A 109 -13.28 -7.84 15.24
C LEU A 109 -13.04 -8.89 16.33
N ASN A 110 -12.72 -10.13 15.94
CA ASN A 110 -12.45 -11.19 16.89
C ASN A 110 -11.30 -10.79 17.85
N PRO A 111 -11.51 -10.83 19.19
CA PRO A 111 -10.49 -10.44 20.18
C PRO A 111 -9.16 -11.20 20.01
N ARG A 112 -9.21 -12.44 19.52
CA ARG A 112 -8.02 -13.25 19.25
C ARG A 112 -7.17 -12.66 18.13
N VAL A 113 -7.79 -12.12 17.08
CA VAL A 113 -7.07 -11.46 15.98
C VAL A 113 -6.39 -10.19 16.49
N LEU A 114 -7.04 -9.43 17.38
CA LEU A 114 -6.45 -8.25 18.01
C LEU A 114 -5.24 -8.62 18.90
N GLN A 115 -5.33 -9.71 19.66
CA GLN A 115 -4.19 -10.25 20.40
C GLN A 115 -3.03 -10.61 19.47
N ASN A 116 -3.31 -11.29 18.36
CA ASN A 116 -2.28 -11.66 17.37
C ASN A 116 -1.62 -10.43 16.73
N LEU A 117 -2.37 -9.36 16.47
CA LEU A 117 -1.83 -8.06 16.01
C LEU A 117 -0.87 -7.47 17.04
N SER A 118 -1.29 -7.43 18.32
CA SER A 118 -0.45 -6.90 19.39
C SER A 118 0.83 -7.72 19.61
N ALA A 119 0.73 -9.06 19.54
CA ALA A 119 1.87 -9.98 19.62
C ALA A 119 2.81 -9.84 18.42
N ALA A 120 2.30 -9.39 17.27
CA ALA A 120 3.10 -9.06 16.11
C ALA A 120 3.81 -7.70 16.20
N GLY A 121 3.60 -6.94 17.28
CA GLY A 121 4.15 -5.60 17.47
C GLY A 121 3.42 -4.51 16.68
N LEU A 122 2.21 -4.81 16.18
CA LEU A 122 1.39 -3.86 15.41
C LEU A 122 0.45 -3.13 16.35
N THR A 123 0.84 -1.92 16.75
CA THR A 123 0.11 -1.12 17.76
C THR A 123 -0.83 -0.08 17.15
N VAL A 124 -0.48 0.48 15.98
CA VAL A 124 -1.20 1.57 15.34
C VAL A 124 -1.43 1.24 13.85
N PRO A 125 -2.64 1.48 13.30
CA PRO A 125 -2.90 1.28 11.88
C PRO A 125 -2.07 2.23 11.01
N THR A 126 -1.56 1.71 9.90
CA THR A 126 -0.89 2.55 8.88
C THR A 126 -1.92 3.37 8.09
N PRO A 127 -1.53 4.46 7.41
CA PRO A 127 -2.47 5.32 6.68
C PRO A 127 -3.39 4.58 5.69
N ILE A 128 -2.88 3.54 5.00
CA ILE A 128 -3.73 2.73 4.12
C ILE A 128 -4.73 1.89 4.92
N GLN A 129 -4.31 1.33 6.05
CA GLN A 129 -5.17 0.54 6.94
C GLN A 129 -6.27 1.40 7.55
N MET A 130 -5.94 2.62 8.00
CA MET A 130 -6.87 3.57 8.60
C MET A 130 -8.12 3.76 7.74
N GLN A 131 -7.96 3.86 6.42
CA GLN A 131 -9.09 4.15 5.53
C GLN A 131 -9.61 2.93 4.75
N ALA A 132 -8.75 1.99 4.35
CA ALA A 132 -9.17 0.84 3.56
C ALA A 132 -9.91 -0.23 4.40
N ILE A 133 -9.53 -0.41 5.67
CA ILE A 133 -10.21 -1.35 6.57
C ILE A 133 -11.69 -0.98 6.73
N PRO A 134 -12.07 0.23 7.19
CA PRO A 134 -13.48 0.58 7.35
C PRO A 134 -14.25 0.53 6.03
N LEU A 135 -13.64 0.90 4.90
CA LEU A 135 -14.27 0.75 3.58
C LEU A 135 -14.68 -0.70 3.30
N MET A 136 -13.78 -1.66 3.53
CA MET A 136 -14.10 -3.07 3.36
C MET A 136 -15.11 -3.57 4.40
N MET A 137 -15.04 -3.11 5.66
CA MET A 137 -16.03 -3.48 6.67
C MET A 137 -17.45 -3.03 6.31
N HIS A 138 -17.57 -1.87 5.63
CA HIS A 138 -18.84 -1.37 5.09
C HIS A 138 -19.25 -2.02 3.75
N GLY A 139 -18.50 -3.01 3.26
CA GLY A 139 -18.81 -3.73 2.02
C GLY A 139 -18.64 -2.88 0.76
N ARG A 140 -17.79 -1.85 0.80
CA ARG A 140 -17.49 -1.00 -0.35
C ARG A 140 -16.40 -1.62 -1.22
N GLU A 141 -16.57 -1.53 -2.54
CA GLU A 141 -15.52 -1.88 -3.49
C GLU A 141 -14.52 -0.74 -3.60
N LEU A 142 -13.22 -1.06 -3.63
CA LEU A 142 -12.18 -0.06 -3.56
C LEU A 142 -10.97 -0.33 -4.44
N LEU A 143 -10.29 0.75 -4.81
CA LEU A 143 -8.93 0.77 -5.33
C LEU A 143 -8.03 1.45 -4.29
N ALA A 144 -7.15 0.68 -3.67
CA ALA A 144 -6.21 1.12 -2.64
C ALA A 144 -4.79 1.22 -3.22
N CYS A 145 -4.33 2.44 -3.47
CA CYS A 145 -2.99 2.73 -3.95
C CYS A 145 -2.11 3.23 -2.80
N ALA A 146 -1.07 2.49 -2.47
CA ALA A 146 -0.08 2.89 -1.48
C ALA A 146 1.25 2.19 -1.78
N PRO A 147 2.41 2.80 -1.47
CA PRO A 147 3.70 2.21 -1.77
C PRO A 147 3.91 0.84 -1.09
N THR A 148 4.83 0.03 -1.60
CA THR A 148 5.20 -1.25 -0.98
C THR A 148 5.68 -1.03 0.46
N GLY A 149 5.28 -1.90 1.39
CA GLY A 149 5.60 -1.76 2.82
C GLY A 149 4.69 -0.80 3.61
N SER A 150 3.68 -0.19 2.97
CA SER A 150 2.65 0.61 3.65
C SER A 150 1.66 -0.22 4.48
N GLY A 151 1.75 -1.55 4.46
CA GLY A 151 0.84 -2.43 5.21
C GLY A 151 -0.45 -2.79 4.47
N LYS A 152 -0.47 -2.74 3.13
CA LYS A 152 -1.62 -3.14 2.28
C LYS A 152 -2.15 -4.54 2.60
N THR A 153 -1.25 -5.50 2.83
CA THR A 153 -1.64 -6.90 3.15
C THR A 153 -2.57 -6.97 4.36
N LEU A 154 -2.19 -6.34 5.46
CA LEU A 154 -3.04 -6.24 6.66
C LEU A 154 -4.35 -5.48 6.41
N ALA A 155 -4.30 -4.45 5.56
CA ALA A 155 -5.46 -3.63 5.23
C ALA A 155 -6.60 -4.43 4.59
N PHE A 156 -6.31 -5.49 3.83
CA PHE A 156 -7.34 -6.43 3.37
C PHE A 156 -7.48 -7.68 4.22
N CYS A 157 -6.43 -8.18 4.86
CA CYS A 157 -6.52 -9.40 5.67
C CYS A 157 -7.46 -9.23 6.87
N LEU A 158 -7.40 -8.10 7.57
CA LEU A 158 -8.25 -7.83 8.73
C LEU A 158 -9.75 -7.79 8.40
N PRO A 159 -10.22 -7.02 7.40
CA PRO A 159 -11.63 -7.03 7.03
C PRO A 159 -12.07 -8.38 6.47
N LEU A 160 -11.21 -9.14 5.77
CA LEU A 160 -11.55 -10.51 5.36
C LEU A 160 -11.85 -11.40 6.57
N LEU A 161 -10.96 -11.44 7.56
CA LEU A 161 -11.16 -12.27 8.77
C LEU A 161 -12.40 -11.83 9.57
N THR A 162 -12.66 -10.53 9.62
CA THR A 162 -13.81 -9.96 10.35
C THR A 162 -15.12 -10.26 9.64
N HIS A 163 -15.17 -10.08 8.32
CA HIS A 163 -16.36 -10.38 7.51
C HIS A 163 -16.73 -11.86 7.57
N LEU A 164 -15.72 -12.74 7.47
CA LEU A 164 -15.94 -14.18 7.49
C LEU A 164 -16.28 -14.71 8.89
N LYS A 165 -15.95 -13.97 9.96
CA LYS A 165 -16.15 -14.25 11.40
C LYS A 165 -15.48 -15.52 11.92
N GLN A 166 -15.90 -16.68 11.41
CA GLN A 166 -15.49 -18.01 11.85
C GLN A 166 -15.35 -18.95 10.64
N PRO A 167 -14.60 -20.06 10.75
CA PRO A 167 -14.55 -21.07 9.69
C PRO A 167 -15.93 -21.68 9.41
N ALA A 168 -16.26 -21.89 8.13
CA ALA A 168 -17.54 -22.43 7.70
C ALA A 168 -17.37 -23.42 6.53
N ASN A 169 -18.17 -24.48 6.49
CA ASN A 169 -18.12 -25.49 5.41
C ASN A 169 -18.91 -25.06 4.16
N LEU A 170 -18.82 -23.77 3.80
CA LEU A 170 -19.56 -23.16 2.68
C LEU A 170 -18.77 -23.12 1.37
N GLY A 171 -17.53 -23.61 1.38
CA GLY A 171 -16.60 -23.43 0.27
C GLY A 171 -15.72 -22.21 0.45
N ILE A 172 -15.12 -21.76 -0.66
CA ILE A 172 -14.19 -20.65 -0.70
C ILE A 172 -14.98 -19.34 -0.60
N ARG A 173 -14.88 -18.65 0.54
CA ARG A 173 -15.59 -17.39 0.78
C ARG A 173 -14.74 -16.17 0.48
N ALA A 174 -13.42 -16.28 0.55
CA ALA A 174 -12.52 -15.22 0.14
C ALA A 174 -11.45 -15.74 -0.83
N LEU A 175 -11.22 -14.99 -1.90
CA LEU A 175 -10.20 -15.27 -2.91
C LEU A 175 -9.22 -14.09 -2.97
N VAL A 176 -7.93 -14.38 -2.80
CA VAL A 176 -6.85 -13.42 -2.97
C VAL A 176 -6.00 -13.81 -4.18
N ILE A 177 -5.90 -12.89 -5.14
CA ILE A 177 -5.06 -13.02 -6.32
C ILE A 177 -3.78 -12.23 -6.10
N SER A 178 -2.63 -12.88 -6.27
CA SER A 178 -1.31 -12.23 -6.23
C SER A 178 -0.54 -12.48 -7.54
N PRO A 179 0.30 -11.54 -8.01
CA PRO A 179 1.01 -11.70 -9.28
C PRO A 179 2.02 -12.84 -9.28
N THR A 180 2.73 -13.03 -8.16
CA THR A 180 3.77 -14.05 -8.04
C THR A 180 3.45 -15.06 -6.94
N ARG A 181 4.06 -16.24 -7.04
CA ARG A 181 3.91 -17.30 -6.03
C ARG A 181 4.53 -16.90 -4.69
N GLU A 182 5.58 -16.11 -4.74
CA GLU A 182 6.30 -15.59 -3.58
C GLU A 182 5.41 -14.62 -2.80
N LEU A 183 4.72 -13.73 -3.50
CA LEU A 183 3.76 -12.79 -2.88
C LEU A 183 2.55 -13.53 -2.32
N ALA A 184 1.99 -14.48 -3.07
CA ALA A 184 0.92 -15.35 -2.57
C ALA A 184 1.34 -16.08 -1.27
N SER A 185 2.59 -16.56 -1.21
CA SER A 185 3.14 -17.22 -0.01
C SER A 185 3.33 -16.27 1.17
N GLN A 186 3.67 -15.00 0.91
CA GLN A 186 3.78 -13.97 1.96
C GLN A 186 2.39 -13.66 2.54
N THR A 187 1.40 -13.44 1.68
CA THR A 187 0.02 -13.21 2.10
C THR A 187 -0.57 -14.40 2.84
N HIS A 188 -0.26 -15.62 2.42
CA HIS A 188 -0.64 -16.86 3.12
C HIS A 188 -0.12 -16.88 4.56
N ARG A 189 1.18 -16.63 4.76
CA ARG A 189 1.79 -16.60 6.09
C ARG A 189 1.17 -15.53 6.98
N GLU A 190 0.88 -14.36 6.42
CA GLU A 190 0.27 -13.27 7.18
C GLU A 190 -1.16 -13.63 7.63
N LEU A 191 -1.98 -14.18 6.73
CA LEU A 191 -3.32 -14.65 7.07
C LEU A 191 -3.31 -15.76 8.13
N VAL A 192 -2.43 -16.75 8.00
CA VAL A 192 -2.28 -17.83 8.98
C VAL A 192 -1.86 -17.30 10.34
N ARG A 193 -0.89 -16.37 10.37
CA ARG A 193 -0.42 -15.73 11.61
C ARG A 193 -1.53 -14.93 12.29
N LEU A 194 -2.30 -14.13 11.53
CA LEU A 194 -3.37 -13.30 12.09
C LEU A 194 -4.56 -14.14 12.57
N SER A 195 -4.85 -15.24 11.90
CA SER A 195 -5.96 -16.15 12.23
C SER A 195 -5.59 -17.25 13.23
N GLU A 196 -4.40 -17.21 13.82
CA GLU A 196 -3.94 -18.21 14.78
C GLU A 196 -4.87 -18.29 16.00
N GLY A 197 -5.42 -19.48 16.25
CA GLY A 197 -6.39 -19.74 17.32
C GLY A 197 -7.86 -19.43 16.95
N VAL A 198 -8.15 -18.91 15.75
CA VAL A 198 -9.52 -18.72 15.26
C VAL A 198 -10.01 -19.91 14.43
N GLY A 199 -9.08 -20.64 13.79
CA GLY A 199 -9.38 -21.88 13.07
C GLY A 199 -9.71 -21.71 11.58
N PHE A 200 -9.41 -20.55 10.98
CA PHE A 200 -9.57 -20.36 9.53
C PHE A 200 -8.70 -21.31 8.71
N ARG A 201 -9.27 -21.85 7.63
CA ARG A 201 -8.56 -22.75 6.71
C ARG A 201 -8.10 -21.98 5.48
N VAL A 202 -6.85 -21.53 5.51
CA VAL A 202 -6.22 -20.72 4.47
C VAL A 202 -5.33 -21.60 3.58
N HIS A 203 -5.66 -21.65 2.29
CA HIS A 203 -4.96 -22.49 1.30
C HIS A 203 -4.30 -21.68 0.20
N ILE A 204 -3.15 -22.17 -0.29
CA ILE A 204 -2.43 -21.62 -1.44
C ILE A 204 -2.40 -22.63 -2.59
N LEU A 205 -2.76 -22.19 -3.79
CA LEU A 205 -2.65 -22.99 -5.00
C LEU A 205 -1.23 -22.88 -5.58
N ASP A 206 -0.45 -23.95 -5.45
CA ASP A 206 0.90 -24.01 -5.99
C ASP A 206 1.13 -25.32 -6.81
N LYS A 207 2.25 -25.43 -7.53
CA LYS A 207 2.55 -26.65 -8.32
C LYS A 207 2.73 -27.90 -7.43
N ALA A 208 3.22 -27.74 -6.20
CA ALA A 208 3.55 -28.83 -5.29
C ALA A 208 2.32 -29.36 -4.54
N SER A 209 1.36 -28.51 -4.20
CA SER A 209 0.13 -28.87 -3.50
C SER A 209 -0.80 -29.74 -4.35
N MET A 210 -0.69 -29.68 -5.67
CA MET A 210 -1.35 -30.61 -6.60
C MET A 210 -0.61 -31.96 -6.74
N ALA A 211 0.72 -31.95 -6.81
CA ALA A 211 1.51 -33.19 -6.86
C ALA A 211 1.31 -34.04 -5.59
N ALA A 212 1.06 -33.38 -4.46
CA ALA A 212 0.75 -34.02 -3.19
C ALA A 212 -0.74 -34.32 -2.99
N LYS A 213 -1.53 -34.76 -4.01
CA LYS A 213 -2.91 -35.31 -3.88
C LYS A 213 -3.90 -34.55 -2.95
N LYS A 214 -3.63 -33.30 -2.57
CA LYS A 214 -4.37 -32.57 -1.51
C LYS A 214 -5.48 -31.67 -2.04
N TYR A 215 -5.57 -31.49 -3.35
CA TYR A 215 -6.68 -30.80 -4.00
C TYR A 215 -7.49 -31.80 -4.83
N VAL A 216 -8.22 -32.65 -4.11
CA VAL A 216 -9.31 -33.44 -4.69
C VAL A 216 -10.54 -32.53 -4.72
N PRO A 217 -11.38 -32.53 -5.78
CA PRO A 217 -12.61 -31.71 -5.86
C PRO A 217 -13.55 -31.85 -4.65
N SER A 218 -13.47 -32.98 -3.93
CA SER A 218 -14.17 -33.23 -2.66
C SER A 218 -13.63 -32.45 -1.44
N SER A 219 -12.54 -31.68 -1.59
CA SER A 219 -11.90 -30.85 -0.57
C SER A 219 -12.31 -29.36 -0.60
N ASN A 220 -13.06 -28.89 -1.60
CA ASN A 220 -13.51 -27.50 -1.66
C ASN A 220 -14.36 -27.11 -0.44
N LYS A 221 -15.05 -28.07 0.18
CA LYS A 221 -15.83 -27.89 1.41
C LYS A 221 -14.97 -27.61 2.67
N LYS A 222 -13.65 -27.55 2.55
CA LYS A 222 -12.71 -27.36 3.67
C LYS A 222 -11.82 -26.12 3.59
N SER A 223 -11.98 -25.24 2.59
CA SER A 223 -11.14 -24.03 2.47
C SER A 223 -11.99 -22.78 2.64
N ASP A 224 -11.68 -21.93 3.62
CA ASP A 224 -12.40 -20.66 3.82
C ASP A 224 -11.81 -19.54 2.94
N ILE A 225 -10.47 -19.53 2.83
CA ILE A 225 -9.71 -18.50 2.11
C ILE A 225 -8.76 -19.18 1.13
N LEU A 226 -8.81 -18.77 -0.13
CA LEU A 226 -7.94 -19.27 -1.19
C LEU A 226 -7.01 -18.15 -1.68
N ILE A 227 -5.73 -18.48 -1.86
CA ILE A 227 -4.72 -17.58 -2.40
C ILE A 227 -4.10 -18.23 -3.64
N SER A 228 -4.06 -17.52 -4.76
CA SER A 228 -3.57 -18.07 -6.03
C SER A 228 -2.96 -17.00 -6.92
N THR A 229 -2.21 -17.47 -7.93
CA THR A 229 -1.87 -16.65 -9.10
C THR A 229 -2.95 -16.76 -10.18
N PRO A 230 -3.08 -15.74 -11.06
CA PRO A 230 -4.16 -15.67 -12.07
C PRO A 230 -4.16 -16.87 -13.03
N ASN A 231 -3.01 -17.16 -13.65
CA ASN A 231 -2.85 -18.26 -14.60
C ASN A 231 -3.28 -19.62 -14.01
N ARG A 232 -2.92 -19.88 -12.75
CA ARG A 232 -3.27 -21.13 -12.07
C ARG A 232 -4.76 -21.21 -11.80
N LEU A 233 -5.36 -20.11 -11.36
CA LEU A 233 -6.77 -20.06 -11.04
C LEU A 233 -7.62 -20.32 -12.29
N VAL A 234 -7.32 -19.64 -13.40
CA VAL A 234 -8.01 -19.83 -14.69
C VAL A 234 -7.84 -21.25 -15.22
N TYR A 235 -6.66 -21.86 -15.07
CA TYR A 235 -6.45 -23.25 -15.46
C TYR A 235 -7.41 -24.20 -14.72
N LEU A 236 -7.56 -24.06 -13.41
CA LEU A 236 -8.46 -24.91 -12.62
C LEU A 236 -9.94 -24.65 -12.91
N LEU A 237 -10.31 -23.39 -13.17
CA LEU A 237 -11.66 -23.04 -13.59
C LEU A 237 -12.02 -23.67 -14.94
N LYS A 238 -11.09 -23.70 -15.90
CA LYS A 238 -11.30 -24.35 -17.21
C LYS A 238 -11.43 -25.87 -17.12
N GLN A 239 -10.87 -26.48 -16.08
CA GLN A 239 -10.96 -27.93 -15.82
C GLN A 239 -12.16 -28.29 -14.93
N ASP A 240 -13.03 -27.31 -14.61
CA ASP A 240 -14.16 -27.46 -13.68
C ASP A 240 -13.76 -28.07 -12.32
N ALA A 241 -12.51 -27.83 -11.91
CA ALA A 241 -11.91 -28.41 -10.71
C ALA A 241 -12.06 -27.51 -9.48
N LEU A 242 -12.62 -26.30 -9.66
CA LEU A 242 -12.69 -25.26 -8.64
C LEU A 242 -14.04 -24.54 -8.70
N ASP A 243 -14.73 -24.48 -7.56
CA ASP A 243 -15.98 -23.76 -7.40
C ASP A 243 -15.74 -22.44 -6.66
N LEU A 244 -16.07 -21.31 -7.30
CA LEU A 244 -15.96 -19.96 -6.76
C LEU A 244 -17.33 -19.29 -6.54
N SER A 245 -18.43 -20.06 -6.62
CA SER A 245 -19.79 -19.53 -6.47
C SER A 245 -20.08 -18.97 -5.07
N SER A 246 -19.35 -19.41 -4.04
CA SER A 246 -19.48 -19.00 -2.64
C SER A 246 -18.59 -17.81 -2.25
N VAL A 247 -17.83 -17.25 -3.19
CA VAL A 247 -16.91 -16.13 -2.90
C VAL A 247 -17.70 -14.86 -2.57
N GLU A 248 -17.46 -14.32 -1.38
CA GLU A 248 -18.00 -13.05 -0.87
C GLU A 248 -17.01 -11.91 -1.07
N TRP A 249 -15.70 -12.20 -1.02
CA TRP A 249 -14.64 -11.21 -1.27
C TRP A 249 -13.61 -11.68 -2.28
N LEU A 250 -13.36 -10.85 -3.28
CA LEU A 250 -12.28 -10.99 -4.26
C LEU A 250 -11.28 -9.86 -4.09
N VAL A 251 -10.06 -10.20 -3.66
CA VAL A 251 -8.97 -9.24 -3.48
C VAL A 251 -7.91 -9.47 -4.55
N VAL A 252 -7.50 -8.41 -5.24
CA VAL A 252 -6.36 -8.44 -6.17
C VAL A 252 -5.24 -7.63 -5.55
N ASP A 253 -4.16 -8.30 -5.16
CA ASP A 253 -2.96 -7.68 -4.61
C ASP A 253 -1.94 -7.36 -5.72
N GLU A 254 -1.19 -6.28 -5.54
CA GLU A 254 -0.25 -5.72 -6.51
C GLU A 254 -0.81 -5.67 -7.96
N SER A 255 -1.99 -5.05 -8.10
CA SER A 255 -2.70 -4.98 -9.38
C SER A 255 -1.94 -4.24 -10.47
N ASP A 256 -1.04 -3.31 -10.15
CA ASP A 256 -0.20 -2.66 -11.14
C ASP A 256 0.68 -3.65 -11.91
N LYS A 257 1.37 -4.56 -11.20
CA LYS A 257 2.22 -5.58 -11.85
C LYS A 257 1.42 -6.50 -12.76
N LEU A 258 0.20 -6.84 -12.35
CA LEU A 258 -0.69 -7.70 -13.13
C LEU A 258 -1.09 -7.05 -14.47
N PHE A 259 -1.10 -5.72 -14.55
CA PHE A 259 -1.46 -4.98 -15.77
C PHE A 259 -0.23 -4.61 -16.62
N GLU A 260 0.99 -4.75 -16.09
CA GLU A 260 2.25 -4.51 -16.84
C GLU A 260 2.54 -5.60 -17.88
N ASP A 261 2.17 -6.85 -17.61
CA ASP A 261 2.51 -8.04 -18.42
C ASP A 261 1.77 -8.14 -19.79
N GLY A 262 1.11 -7.06 -20.23
CA GLY A 262 0.48 -6.94 -21.55
C GLY A 262 -1.03 -6.70 -21.49
N ARG A 263 -1.53 -5.88 -22.43
CA ARG A 263 -2.93 -5.42 -22.45
C ARG A 263 -3.98 -6.53 -22.58
N SER A 264 -3.64 -7.68 -23.15
CA SER A 264 -4.59 -8.76 -23.45
C SER A 264 -4.52 -9.96 -22.49
N GLY A 265 -3.40 -10.21 -21.81
CA GLY A 265 -3.23 -11.46 -21.05
C GLY A 265 -4.00 -11.49 -19.73
N PHE A 266 -3.72 -10.54 -18.84
CA PHE A 266 -4.26 -10.57 -17.48
C PHE A 266 -5.71 -10.10 -17.39
N ARG A 267 -6.12 -9.11 -18.20
CA ARG A 267 -7.50 -8.57 -18.15
C ARG A 267 -8.52 -9.66 -18.45
N ASP A 268 -8.25 -10.50 -19.44
CA ASP A 268 -9.11 -11.62 -19.83
C ASP A 268 -9.13 -12.71 -18.74
N GLN A 269 -8.00 -12.95 -18.09
CA GLN A 269 -7.92 -13.87 -16.96
C GLN A 269 -8.74 -13.37 -15.77
N LEU A 270 -8.63 -12.09 -15.43
CA LEU A 270 -9.38 -11.49 -14.34
C LEU A 270 -10.88 -11.46 -14.65
N ALA A 271 -11.25 -11.17 -15.90
CA ALA A 271 -12.64 -11.25 -16.37
C ALA A 271 -13.22 -12.66 -16.20
N ALA A 272 -12.48 -13.70 -16.57
CA ALA A 272 -12.90 -15.10 -16.37
C ALA A 272 -13.11 -15.41 -14.87
N VAL A 273 -12.24 -14.91 -14.00
CA VAL A 273 -12.38 -15.08 -12.55
C VAL A 273 -13.58 -14.30 -12.00
N PHE A 274 -13.80 -13.08 -12.48
CA PHE A 274 -14.95 -12.25 -12.09
C PHE A 274 -16.26 -12.93 -12.47
N GLN A 275 -16.31 -13.56 -13.64
CA GLN A 275 -17.47 -14.32 -14.10
C GLN A 275 -17.71 -15.58 -13.26
N ALA A 276 -16.62 -16.28 -12.87
CA ALA A 276 -16.70 -17.45 -12.00
C ALA A 276 -17.15 -17.12 -10.56
N CYS A 277 -16.88 -15.89 -10.09
CA CYS A 277 -17.38 -15.39 -8.80
C CYS A 277 -18.85 -14.92 -8.94
N SER A 278 -19.78 -15.86 -9.10
CA SER A 278 -21.18 -15.57 -9.45
C SER A 278 -22.06 -15.14 -8.26
N SER A 279 -21.51 -15.04 -7.05
CA SER A 279 -22.28 -14.64 -5.86
C SER A 279 -22.82 -13.22 -5.99
N PRO A 280 -24.12 -12.97 -5.71
CA PRO A 280 -24.69 -11.61 -5.74
C PRO A 280 -24.12 -10.70 -4.63
N ARG A 281 -23.45 -11.30 -3.64
CA ARG A 281 -22.82 -10.59 -2.52
C ARG A 281 -21.35 -10.33 -2.73
N VAL A 282 -20.77 -10.75 -3.85
CA VAL A 282 -19.34 -10.57 -4.11
C VAL A 282 -18.98 -9.09 -4.03
N ARG A 283 -17.90 -8.80 -3.31
CA ARG A 283 -17.25 -7.50 -3.22
C ARG A 283 -15.81 -7.62 -3.64
N ARG A 284 -15.29 -6.56 -4.23
CA ARG A 284 -13.98 -6.55 -4.86
C ARG A 284 -13.11 -5.43 -4.31
N ALA A 285 -11.86 -5.75 -4.04
CA ALA A 285 -10.86 -4.75 -3.65
C ALA A 285 -9.57 -4.96 -4.44
N LEU A 286 -9.08 -3.90 -5.07
CA LEU A 286 -7.81 -3.89 -5.78
C LEU A 286 -6.80 -3.10 -4.98
N TYR A 287 -5.63 -3.69 -4.74
CA TYR A 287 -4.52 -3.09 -4.03
C TYR A 287 -3.34 -2.94 -4.98
N SER A 288 -2.79 -1.73 -5.05
CA SER A 288 -1.74 -1.39 -6.00
C SER A 288 -0.58 -0.67 -5.30
N ALA A 289 0.66 -0.90 -5.74
CA ALA A 289 1.78 -0.11 -5.25
C ALA A 289 1.74 1.32 -5.81
N THR A 290 1.22 1.47 -7.03
CA THR A 290 1.15 2.72 -7.78
C THR A 290 -0.27 3.00 -8.30
N CYS A 291 -0.60 4.27 -8.51
CA CYS A 291 -1.87 4.68 -9.10
C CYS A 291 -1.77 4.72 -10.63
N ALA A 292 -1.55 3.56 -11.25
CA ALA A 292 -1.46 3.44 -12.71
C ALA A 292 -2.82 3.79 -13.37
N PRO A 293 -2.85 4.68 -14.38
CA PRO A 293 -4.11 5.08 -15.04
C PRO A 293 -4.91 3.90 -15.60
N ASP A 294 -4.22 2.90 -16.14
CA ASP A 294 -4.82 1.69 -16.70
C ASP A 294 -5.58 0.87 -15.66
N VAL A 295 -5.04 0.76 -14.45
CA VAL A 295 -5.69 0.05 -13.33
C VAL A 295 -6.89 0.87 -12.84
N GLU A 296 -6.73 2.19 -12.68
CA GLU A 296 -7.81 3.07 -12.25
C GLU A 296 -8.99 3.06 -13.23
N GLN A 297 -8.72 3.15 -14.53
CA GLN A 297 -9.74 3.07 -15.57
C GLN A 297 -10.43 1.71 -15.56
N TRP A 298 -9.68 0.62 -15.42
CA TRP A 298 -10.25 -0.72 -15.34
C TRP A 298 -11.17 -0.87 -14.13
N CYS A 299 -10.74 -0.41 -12.96
CA CYS A 299 -11.55 -0.40 -11.74
C CYS A 299 -12.86 0.36 -11.93
N ARG A 300 -12.84 1.55 -12.53
CA ARG A 300 -14.06 2.35 -12.76
C ARG A 300 -15.07 1.67 -13.68
N LEU A 301 -14.62 0.81 -14.59
CA LEU A 301 -15.49 0.09 -15.53
C LEU A 301 -16.04 -1.22 -14.95
N ASN A 302 -15.35 -1.82 -13.98
CA ASN A 302 -15.64 -3.18 -13.50
C ASN A 302 -16.07 -3.25 -12.03
N LEU A 303 -15.94 -2.16 -11.26
CA LEU A 303 -16.33 -2.08 -9.86
C LEU A 303 -17.55 -1.17 -9.67
N ASP A 304 -18.41 -1.56 -8.74
CA ASP A 304 -19.61 -0.82 -8.36
C ASP A 304 -19.30 0.24 -7.29
N ASN A 305 -19.82 1.46 -7.48
CA ASN A 305 -19.66 2.60 -6.58
C ASN A 305 -18.24 2.73 -5.96
N LEU A 306 -17.24 2.66 -6.84
CA LEU A 306 -15.81 2.61 -6.53
C LEU A 306 -15.37 3.73 -5.58
N VAL A 307 -14.67 3.36 -4.49
CA VAL A 307 -13.88 4.29 -3.69
C VAL A 307 -12.39 4.13 -4.00
N SER A 308 -11.73 5.21 -4.41
CA SER A 308 -10.28 5.23 -4.61
C SER A 308 -9.58 5.85 -3.41
N VAL A 309 -8.67 5.11 -2.78
CA VAL A 309 -7.83 5.56 -1.67
C VAL A 309 -6.39 5.63 -2.13
N ASN A 310 -5.78 6.80 -2.06
CA ASN A 310 -4.39 7.05 -2.45
C ASN A 310 -3.61 7.58 -1.25
N ILE A 311 -2.51 6.91 -0.88
CA ILE A 311 -1.63 7.33 0.21
C ILE A 311 -0.40 8.03 -0.35
N GLY A 312 -0.11 9.23 0.15
CA GLY A 312 0.97 10.10 -0.33
C GLY A 312 0.54 10.92 -1.55
N HIS A 313 1.50 11.51 -2.26
CA HIS A 313 1.19 12.22 -3.50
C HIS A 313 1.09 11.23 -4.67
N ARG A 314 0.20 11.53 -5.63
CA ARG A 314 0.13 10.78 -6.89
C ARG A 314 1.52 10.82 -7.54
N ASN A 315 2.18 9.66 -7.64
CA ASN A 315 3.50 9.47 -8.22
C ASN A 315 4.68 10.14 -7.48
N SER A 316 4.57 10.52 -6.20
CA SER A 316 5.77 10.97 -5.47
C SER A 316 6.67 9.79 -5.14
N ALA A 317 7.95 9.91 -5.50
CA ALA A 317 8.96 9.09 -4.88
C ALA A 317 9.00 9.32 -3.35
N VAL A 318 9.52 8.34 -2.63
CA VAL A 318 9.57 8.34 -1.17
C VAL A 318 10.34 9.57 -0.67
N GLU A 319 9.67 10.49 0.01
CA GLU A 319 10.29 11.71 0.59
C GLU A 319 11.40 11.41 1.61
N THR A 320 11.45 10.19 2.15
CA THR A 320 12.51 9.77 3.08
C THR A 320 13.80 9.34 2.37
N VAL A 321 13.86 9.37 1.04
CA VAL A 321 15.06 9.00 0.28
C VAL A 321 15.63 10.25 -0.40
N GLU A 322 16.84 10.62 -0.03
CA GLU A 322 17.65 11.63 -0.71
C GLU A 322 18.07 11.08 -2.08
N GLN A 323 17.70 11.77 -3.16
CA GLN A 323 18.00 11.35 -4.52
C GLN A 323 18.97 12.31 -5.19
N GLU A 324 20.01 11.76 -5.82
CA GLU A 324 21.07 12.51 -6.48
C GLU A 324 21.27 12.00 -7.92
N LEU A 325 21.40 12.94 -8.86
CA LEU A 325 21.75 12.65 -10.25
C LEU A 325 23.21 13.03 -10.49
N LEU A 326 24.04 12.05 -10.85
CA LEU A 326 25.46 12.26 -11.15
C LEU A 326 25.73 12.05 -12.64
N PHE A 327 26.21 13.10 -13.31
CA PHE A 327 26.65 13.01 -14.70
C PHE A 327 28.03 12.38 -14.75
N VAL A 328 28.19 11.32 -15.54
CA VAL A 328 29.46 10.58 -15.67
C VAL A 328 30.08 10.65 -17.06
N GLY A 329 29.48 11.43 -17.97
CA GLY A 329 29.95 11.60 -19.34
C GLY A 329 29.66 10.38 -20.22
N THR A 330 30.36 9.28 -19.96
CA THR A 330 30.34 8.04 -20.76
C THR A 330 29.93 6.82 -19.93
N GLU A 331 29.60 5.71 -20.59
CA GLU A 331 29.30 4.44 -19.91
C GLU A 331 30.45 3.97 -19.02
N ASN A 332 31.71 4.09 -19.47
CA ASN A 332 32.88 3.74 -18.66
C ASN A 332 33.01 4.62 -17.41
N GLY A 333 32.52 5.87 -17.47
CA GLY A 333 32.44 6.76 -16.33
C GLY A 333 31.54 6.23 -15.20
N LYS A 334 30.53 5.39 -15.51
CA LYS A 334 29.67 4.78 -14.49
C LYS A 334 30.46 3.87 -13.56
N LEU A 335 31.34 3.03 -14.11
CA LEU A 335 32.18 2.13 -13.31
C LEU A 335 33.13 2.92 -12.40
N LEU A 336 33.75 3.98 -12.93
CA LEU A 336 34.61 4.88 -12.14
C LEU A 336 33.83 5.58 -11.01
N ALA A 337 32.60 6.00 -11.28
CA ALA A 337 31.74 6.60 -10.27
C ALA A 337 31.32 5.60 -9.18
N VAL A 338 31.01 4.34 -9.55
CA VAL A 338 30.79 3.26 -8.56
C VAL A 338 32.02 3.11 -7.67
N ARG A 339 33.22 3.00 -8.28
CA ARG A 339 34.50 2.86 -7.57
C ARG A 339 34.77 4.03 -6.63
N ASP A 340 34.51 5.25 -7.07
CA ASP A 340 34.70 6.45 -6.24
C ASP A 340 33.79 6.45 -5.01
N ILE A 341 32.52 6.05 -5.16
CA ILE A 341 31.61 5.92 -4.02
C ILE A 341 32.06 4.82 -3.05
N ILE A 342 32.54 3.69 -3.57
CA ILE A 342 33.05 2.61 -2.72
C ILE A 342 34.31 3.07 -1.97
N LYS A 343 35.24 3.77 -2.63
CA LYS A 343 36.46 4.32 -2.03
C LYS A 343 36.19 5.39 -0.96
N LYS A 344 35.18 6.24 -1.17
CA LYS A 344 34.74 7.24 -0.18
C LYS A 344 34.16 6.61 1.10
N GLY A 345 33.89 5.31 1.07
CA GLY A 345 33.27 4.58 2.16
C GLY A 345 31.75 4.65 2.04
N PHE A 346 31.12 3.51 2.26
CA PHE A 346 29.67 3.38 2.29
C PHE A 346 29.23 2.50 3.46
N LEU A 347 27.95 2.56 3.80
CA LEU A 347 27.35 1.69 4.81
C LEU A 347 26.80 0.43 4.12
N PRO A 348 27.47 -0.73 4.21
CA PRO A 348 26.91 -1.98 3.71
C PRO A 348 25.68 -2.41 4.54
N PRO A 349 24.68 -3.06 3.93
CA PRO A 349 24.61 -3.44 2.52
C PRO A 349 24.16 -2.30 1.59
N MET A 350 24.70 -2.30 0.37
CA MET A 350 24.35 -1.41 -0.74
C MET A 350 23.76 -2.24 -1.89
N LEU A 351 22.72 -1.74 -2.54
CA LEU A 351 22.19 -2.35 -3.77
C LEU A 351 22.60 -1.54 -4.98
N VAL A 352 23.06 -2.24 -6.03
CA VAL A 352 23.33 -1.70 -7.35
C VAL A 352 22.34 -2.30 -8.34
N PHE A 353 21.51 -1.48 -8.97
CA PHE A 353 20.67 -1.96 -10.09
C PHE A 353 21.34 -1.67 -11.42
N VAL A 354 21.19 -2.58 -12.37
CA VAL A 354 21.67 -2.44 -13.74
C VAL A 354 20.59 -2.93 -14.71
N GLN A 355 20.72 -2.55 -15.98
CA GLN A 355 19.67 -2.76 -16.98
C GLN A 355 19.53 -4.21 -17.46
N SER A 356 20.60 -5.00 -17.42
CA SER A 356 20.61 -6.39 -17.93
C SER A 356 21.38 -7.34 -17.03
N ILE A 357 21.07 -8.63 -17.15
CA ILE A 357 21.77 -9.71 -16.44
C ILE A 357 23.25 -9.73 -16.83
N ASP A 358 23.57 -9.50 -18.10
CA ASP A 358 24.96 -9.50 -18.58
C ASP A 358 25.78 -8.37 -17.95
N ARG A 359 25.22 -7.15 -17.91
CA ARG A 359 25.86 -6.00 -17.23
C ARG A 359 26.04 -6.26 -15.73
N ALA A 360 25.12 -6.98 -15.11
CA ALA A 360 25.22 -7.35 -13.70
C ALA A 360 26.40 -8.32 -13.48
N ARG A 361 26.61 -9.26 -14.40
CA ARG A 361 27.76 -10.19 -14.36
C ARG A 361 29.07 -9.47 -14.61
N GLU A 362 29.14 -8.60 -15.60
CA GLU A 362 30.32 -7.77 -15.88
C GLU A 362 30.72 -6.94 -14.66
N LEU A 363 29.77 -6.21 -14.06
CA LEU A 363 30.02 -5.42 -12.86
C LEU A 363 30.44 -6.29 -11.67
N PHE A 364 29.84 -7.47 -11.51
CA PHE A 364 30.22 -8.41 -10.46
C PHE A 364 31.69 -8.85 -10.61
N HIS A 365 32.13 -9.21 -11.82
CA HIS A 365 33.51 -9.62 -12.07
C HIS A 365 34.51 -8.49 -11.80
N GLU A 366 34.20 -7.27 -12.23
CA GLU A 366 35.03 -6.08 -11.97
C GLU A 366 35.18 -5.80 -10.47
N LEU A 367 34.09 -5.84 -9.70
CA LEU A 367 34.13 -5.55 -8.27
C LEU A 367 34.77 -6.67 -7.45
N VAL A 368 34.60 -7.93 -7.86
CA VAL A 368 35.27 -9.08 -7.24
C VAL A 368 36.79 -9.03 -7.47
N TYR A 369 37.23 -8.63 -8.67
CA TYR A 369 38.66 -8.43 -8.96
C TYR A 369 39.30 -7.39 -8.02
N GLU A 370 38.53 -6.38 -7.61
CA GLU A 370 38.96 -5.37 -6.64
C GLU A 370 38.89 -5.82 -5.17
N GLY A 371 38.50 -7.08 -4.91
CA GLY A 371 38.41 -7.63 -3.56
C GLY A 371 37.18 -7.17 -2.77
N ILE A 372 36.17 -6.61 -3.44
CA ILE A 372 34.95 -6.14 -2.79
C ILE A 372 33.99 -7.33 -2.61
N ASN A 373 33.40 -7.45 -1.42
CA ASN A 373 32.40 -8.47 -1.15
C ASN A 373 31.06 -8.11 -1.82
N VAL A 374 30.82 -8.69 -3.00
CA VAL A 374 29.63 -8.43 -3.83
C VAL A 374 28.89 -9.75 -4.07
N ASP A 375 27.57 -9.66 -4.20
CA ASP A 375 26.74 -10.75 -4.73
C ASP A 375 25.80 -10.17 -5.80
N ILE A 376 25.35 -11.01 -6.73
CA ILE A 376 24.53 -10.63 -7.88
C ILE A 376 23.13 -11.25 -7.76
N ILE A 377 22.06 -10.53 -8.10
CA ILE A 377 20.69 -11.09 -8.05
C ILE A 377 20.08 -10.96 -9.45
N HIS A 378 19.72 -12.10 -10.06
CA HIS A 378 19.04 -12.15 -11.37
C HIS A 378 18.10 -13.36 -11.47
N ALA A 379 17.19 -13.33 -12.45
CA ALA A 379 16.14 -14.34 -12.62
C ALA A 379 16.67 -15.76 -12.92
N ASP A 380 17.80 -15.90 -13.62
CA ASP A 380 18.38 -17.21 -13.95
C ASP A 380 19.00 -17.97 -12.76
N ARG A 381 18.99 -17.41 -11.54
CA ARG A 381 19.52 -18.12 -10.37
C ARG A 381 18.60 -19.27 -9.97
N THR A 382 19.19 -20.44 -9.70
CA THR A 382 18.45 -21.57 -9.12
C THR A 382 17.96 -21.24 -7.71
N GLN A 383 16.88 -21.88 -7.26
CA GLN A 383 16.32 -21.66 -5.91
C GLN A 383 17.34 -21.91 -4.78
N GLN A 384 18.30 -22.83 -4.99
CA GLN A 384 19.38 -23.08 -4.04
C GLN A 384 20.39 -21.91 -4.00
N GLN A 385 20.76 -21.36 -5.16
CA GLN A 385 21.64 -20.18 -5.25
C GLN A 385 20.97 -18.91 -4.70
N ALA A 386 19.67 -18.73 -4.91
CA ALA A 386 18.91 -17.60 -4.35
C ALA A 386 18.82 -17.65 -2.81
N ARG A 387 18.73 -18.85 -2.22
CA ARG A 387 18.74 -19.06 -0.76
C ARG A 387 20.13 -19.02 -0.14
N ALA A 388 21.18 -19.31 -0.92
CA ALA A 388 22.58 -19.27 -0.48
C ALA A 388 23.16 -17.85 -0.42
N CYS A 389 22.47 -16.86 -1.00
CA CYS A 389 22.80 -15.44 -0.85
C CYS A 389 22.74 -15.06 0.64
N LYS A 390 23.90 -14.89 1.27
CA LYS A 390 24.06 -14.55 2.70
C LYS A 390 23.77 -13.08 3.02
N LEU A 391 23.41 -12.27 2.03
CA LEU A 391 22.92 -10.91 2.28
C LEU A 391 21.54 -11.00 2.95
N PRO A 392 21.21 -10.12 3.92
CA PRO A 392 19.97 -10.25 4.65
C PRO A 392 18.81 -10.17 3.64
N THR A 393 18.06 -11.26 3.54
CA THR A 393 16.97 -11.47 2.60
C THR A 393 15.66 -11.05 3.26
N SER A 394 15.25 -9.80 3.04
CA SER A 394 13.88 -9.36 3.28
C SER A 394 13.54 -8.17 2.37
N SER A 395 13.19 -8.53 1.13
CA SER A 395 12.24 -7.89 0.21
C SER A 395 12.27 -6.37 0.02
N VAL A 396 12.67 -5.91 -1.17
CA VAL A 396 11.92 -4.90 -1.96
C VAL A 396 12.09 -5.25 -3.44
N CYS A 397 10.98 -5.61 -4.09
CA CYS A 397 10.79 -5.44 -5.53
C CYS A 397 10.34 -4.00 -5.77
N ASN A 398 10.91 -3.34 -6.78
CA ASN A 398 10.22 -2.38 -7.64
C ASN A 398 10.95 -2.39 -9.00
N VAL A 399 10.17 -2.64 -10.05
CA VAL A 399 10.56 -2.55 -11.45
C VAL A 399 10.22 -1.13 -11.91
N VAL A 400 11.16 -0.40 -12.50
CA VAL A 400 10.89 0.61 -13.55
C VAL A 400 12.08 0.63 -14.51
N LEU A 401 11.75 0.67 -15.80
CA LEU A 401 12.60 0.56 -16.98
C LEU A 401 13.87 1.42 -17.01
N SER A 402 14.91 0.76 -17.53
CA SER A 402 15.97 1.28 -18.41
C SER A 402 16.94 2.35 -17.91
N ILE A 403 18.21 1.95 -18.04
CA ILE A 403 19.46 2.68 -17.81
C ILE A 403 19.63 3.03 -16.33
N PHE A 404 20.78 3.54 -15.90
CA PHE A 404 21.12 3.89 -14.51
C PHE A 404 21.60 2.74 -13.60
N VAL A 405 22.83 2.91 -13.12
CA VAL A 405 23.30 2.31 -11.87
C VAL A 405 22.51 3.03 -10.75
N TYR A 406 21.54 2.34 -10.13
CA TYR A 406 20.90 2.83 -8.90
C TYR A 406 21.70 2.34 -7.71
N LEU A 407 22.23 3.27 -6.92
CA LEU A 407 22.90 2.95 -5.67
C LEU A 407 21.95 3.19 -4.51
N ILE A 408 21.33 2.14 -3.96
CA ILE A 408 20.56 2.28 -2.72
C ILE A 408 21.50 1.99 -1.54
N LEU A 409 21.84 3.03 -0.78
CA LEU A 409 22.60 2.95 0.46
C LEU A 409 21.65 2.61 1.62
N GLY A 410 21.71 1.36 2.11
CA GLY A 410 20.85 0.87 3.19
C GLY A 410 19.44 0.47 2.73
N ARG A 411 18.78 -0.41 3.49
CA ARG A 411 17.38 -0.84 3.23
C ARG A 411 16.40 0.31 3.50
N THR A 412 16.26 1.25 2.57
CA THR A 412 15.62 2.54 2.86
C THR A 412 14.18 2.60 2.36
N GLY A 413 13.33 3.33 3.09
CA GLY A 413 11.91 3.54 2.76
C GLY A 413 10.90 2.67 3.52
N ARG A 414 11.32 1.71 4.35
CA ARG A 414 10.42 1.03 5.31
C ARG A 414 10.45 1.75 6.67
N ALA A 415 9.28 2.08 7.22
CA ALA A 415 9.10 2.60 8.58
C ALA A 415 9.90 3.87 8.93
N GLY A 416 9.96 4.85 8.03
CA GLY A 416 10.57 6.16 8.32
C GLY A 416 12.11 6.20 8.28
N ARG A 417 12.77 5.13 7.82
CA ARG A 417 14.24 5.13 7.64
C ARG A 417 14.65 5.98 6.44
N THR A 418 15.55 6.92 6.68
CA THR A 418 16.16 7.77 5.65
C THR A 418 17.20 7.01 4.84
N GLY A 419 17.34 7.37 3.57
CA GLY A 419 18.26 6.70 2.64
C GLY A 419 18.82 7.62 1.58
N ARG A 420 19.86 7.16 0.88
CA ARG A 420 20.43 7.87 -0.27
C ARG A 420 20.39 6.98 -1.51
N ALA A 421 19.87 7.55 -2.60
CA ALA A 421 19.82 6.95 -3.93
C ALA A 421 20.64 7.80 -4.90
N VAL A 422 21.67 7.22 -5.52
CA VAL A 422 22.48 7.90 -6.53
C VAL A 422 22.22 7.26 -7.89
N THR A 423 21.97 8.10 -8.89
CA THR A 423 21.59 7.71 -10.25
C THR A 423 22.61 8.27 -11.25
N PHE A 424 23.33 7.38 -11.94
CA PHE A 424 24.39 7.77 -12.89
C PHE A 424 23.89 7.90 -14.32
N PHE A 425 24.06 9.08 -14.92
CA PHE A 425 23.57 9.38 -16.27
C PHE A 425 24.66 9.84 -17.24
N THR A 426 24.49 9.52 -18.52
CA THR A 426 25.36 9.92 -19.63
C THR A 426 24.65 10.90 -20.56
N GLU A 427 25.34 11.29 -21.64
CA GLU A 427 24.76 12.09 -22.72
C GLU A 427 23.54 11.42 -23.38
N GLU A 428 23.56 10.08 -23.49
CA GLU A 428 22.48 9.29 -24.10
C GLU A 428 21.19 9.31 -23.26
N ASP A 429 21.31 9.55 -21.95
CA ASP A 429 20.21 9.55 -21.00
C ASP A 429 19.43 10.87 -20.97
N LYS A 430 19.94 11.93 -21.62
CA LYS A 430 19.35 13.28 -21.63
C LYS A 430 17.85 13.34 -21.89
N PRO A 431 17.29 12.56 -22.85
CA PRO A 431 15.85 12.59 -23.12
C PRO A 431 14.99 12.12 -21.93
N LEU A 432 15.50 11.23 -21.08
CA LEU A 432 14.80 10.67 -19.91
C LEU A 432 14.96 11.53 -18.65
N LEU A 433 15.96 12.41 -18.60
CA LEU A 433 16.26 13.21 -17.41
C LEU A 433 15.12 14.12 -16.99
N ARG A 434 14.29 14.62 -17.92
CA ARG A 434 13.18 15.52 -17.57
C ARG A 434 12.13 14.82 -16.69
N SER A 435 11.78 13.57 -16.98
CA SER A 435 10.79 12.84 -16.16
C SER A 435 11.36 12.52 -14.77
N ILE A 436 12.62 12.08 -14.71
CA ILE A 436 13.31 11.76 -13.46
C ILE A 436 13.49 13.02 -12.60
N ALA A 437 13.94 14.13 -13.19
CA ALA A 437 14.05 15.44 -12.54
C ALA A 437 12.72 15.88 -11.91
N ASN A 438 11.59 15.67 -12.58
CA ASN A 438 10.28 16.00 -12.01
C ASN A 438 9.94 15.11 -10.80
N VAL A 439 10.27 13.82 -10.84
CA VAL A 439 10.04 12.90 -9.72
C VAL A 439 10.92 13.28 -8.52
N ILE A 440 12.20 13.58 -8.73
CA ILE A 440 13.13 14.02 -7.68
C ILE A 440 12.67 15.34 -7.07
N LYS A 441 12.24 16.30 -7.89
CA LYS A 441 11.69 17.58 -7.45
C LYS A 441 10.41 17.40 -6.63
N GLN A 442 9.54 16.47 -7.02
CA GLN A 442 8.32 16.14 -6.27
C GLN A 442 8.62 15.44 -4.93
N ALA A 443 9.73 14.72 -4.83
CA ALA A 443 10.22 14.13 -3.58
C ALA A 443 10.87 15.17 -2.63
N GLY A 444 10.94 16.45 -3.04
CA GLY A 444 11.56 17.52 -2.26
C GLY A 444 13.09 17.58 -2.36
N CYS A 445 13.70 16.80 -3.25
CA CYS A 445 15.14 16.79 -3.45
C CYS A 445 15.58 17.91 -4.44
N PRO A 446 16.80 18.48 -4.25
CA PRO A 446 17.31 19.52 -5.13
C PRO A 446 17.60 18.96 -6.53
N VAL A 447 17.14 19.69 -7.57
CA VAL A 447 17.40 19.34 -8.97
C VAL A 447 18.01 20.55 -9.67
N PRO A 448 19.16 20.40 -10.35
CA PRO A 448 19.76 21.47 -11.13
C PRO A 448 18.80 22.03 -12.19
N GLY A 449 18.71 23.37 -12.28
CA GLY A 449 17.73 24.05 -13.15
C GLY A 449 17.82 23.69 -14.64
N TYR A 450 19.04 23.38 -15.14
CA TYR A 450 19.25 22.98 -16.53
C TYR A 450 18.53 21.66 -16.89
N MET A 451 18.26 20.79 -15.91
CA MET A 451 17.60 19.49 -16.15
C MET A 451 16.10 19.62 -16.39
N VAL A 452 15.48 20.68 -15.88
CA VAL A 452 14.04 20.98 -16.07
C VAL A 452 13.77 21.54 -17.47
N GLY A 453 14.80 22.09 -18.12
CA GLY A 453 14.75 22.70 -19.45
C GLY A 453 14.81 21.72 -20.63
N PHE A 454 15.14 20.44 -20.41
CA PHE A 454 15.20 19.45 -21.50
C PHE A 454 13.84 19.24 -22.16
N LYS A 455 13.78 19.05 -23.48
CA LYS A 455 12.51 18.83 -24.21
C LYS A 455 11.84 17.55 -23.74
N LYS A 456 10.51 17.59 -23.56
CA LYS A 456 9.70 16.43 -23.14
C LYS A 456 9.60 15.47 -24.33
N ILE A 457 10.00 14.21 -24.16
CA ILE A 457 9.67 13.17 -25.15
C ILE A 457 8.15 12.97 -25.09
N HIS A 458 7.46 13.16 -26.21
CA HIS A 458 6.11 12.63 -26.39
C HIS A 458 6.28 11.16 -26.74
N ARG A 459 5.90 10.28 -25.80
CA ARG A 459 5.72 8.86 -26.08
C ARG A 459 4.36 8.65 -26.71
#